data_AF-A0AAN9KFP2-F1
#
_entry.id   AF-A0AAN9KFP2-F1
#
_cell.length_a   1.000
_cell.length_b   1.000
_cell.length_c   1.000
_cell.angle_alpha   90.00
_cell.angle_beta   90.00
_cell.angle_gamma   90.00
#
_symmetry.space_group_name_H-M   'P 1'
#
loop_
_entity.id
_entity.type
_entity.pdbx_description
1 polymer ?
#
loop_
_entity_poly.entity_id
_entity_poly.type
_entity_poly.pdbx_seq_one_letter_code
_entity_poly.pdbx_strand_id
1 'polypeptide(L)'
;MGASTSAELRVSAEQKEAENVAASTGALPMLQKAFSKLANPETNTVPLENLQQCFSFAREGRSYSGNNVPDSFPVLLDHLGSSLVDQFFVPDKGGINWVEFVNGYNKCCARVSASISLNMLVRVFVAVSGKANVALNLEFESEHTDCKINGYFLSSDVFLLLSVCWVMSWGSRNLKGEGNLGLPDLNHLALSAITSCAQVEGGFNVWDCDITSLEVQLPAMKFVTWVMTTVPCLSDCLRQYFHARLQMAVTTGDELTSSNSSSVGDISLTAACDYIFTQGRAWAISITQKSTVNEEISRVFIRNGDGMDDNLIYRSSTHGRGLNRFWSHVEGYKGPLLILVAASSGDGHEGNSYNRKWVIGALTDQGFENKDVFYGNSGCLYSISPVFHVFPPTGKEKNFVYSHLHPTGRVYQSHPKPVGVAFGGTLGNERIFIDEDFAKMTVRHHAIDKTYKSGSLLPDQGFLPVEALISEVEVWGLGGKDAKNVQNSYKKREELFTEQRRKIDLKTFANWEDSPEKMMMDMISDPNAVRREER
;
A
#
# COMPACT_ATOMS: atom_id res chain seq x y z
N MET A 1 -51.90 22.77 -43.21
CA MET A 1 -50.91 21.69 -43.09
C MET A 1 -49.87 22.13 -42.08
N GLY A 2 -49.86 21.46 -40.92
CA GLY A 2 -48.94 21.77 -39.83
C GLY A 2 -47.55 21.22 -40.11
N ALA A 3 -46.54 21.97 -39.69
CA ALA A 3 -45.20 21.46 -39.44
C ALA A 3 -44.90 21.76 -37.97
N SER A 4 -44.99 20.71 -37.15
CA SER A 4 -44.55 20.71 -35.76
C SER A 4 -43.06 21.02 -35.70
N THR A 5 -42.69 22.17 -35.13
CA THR A 5 -41.34 22.37 -34.61
C THR A 5 -41.22 21.58 -33.32
N SER A 6 -40.53 20.45 -33.38
CA SER A 6 -40.08 19.72 -32.20
C SER A 6 -39.18 20.64 -31.37
N ALA A 7 -39.66 21.02 -30.19
CA ALA A 7 -38.84 21.66 -29.17
C ALA A 7 -37.84 20.63 -28.64
N GLU A 8 -36.67 20.49 -29.29
CA GLU A 8 -35.51 19.92 -28.63
C GLU A 8 -35.14 20.87 -27.48
N LEU A 9 -35.31 20.38 -26.25
CA LEU A 9 -34.84 21.03 -25.03
C LEU A 9 -33.36 21.39 -25.21
N ARG A 10 -33.07 22.67 -25.44
CA ARG A 10 -31.69 23.19 -25.45
C ARG A 10 -31.13 23.04 -24.04
N VAL A 11 -30.43 21.93 -23.80
CA VAL A 11 -29.56 21.74 -22.64
C VAL A 11 -28.65 22.97 -22.53
N SER A 12 -28.59 23.61 -21.36
CA SER A 12 -27.78 24.81 -21.19
C SER A 12 -26.31 24.50 -21.47
N ALA A 13 -25.55 25.47 -21.98
CA ALA A 13 -24.12 25.28 -22.27
C ALA A 13 -23.34 24.85 -21.02
N GLU A 14 -23.73 25.37 -19.85
CA GLU A 14 -23.19 25.04 -18.54
C GLU A 14 -23.45 23.58 -18.15
N GLN A 15 -24.67 23.07 -18.35
CA GLN A 15 -25.00 21.67 -18.10
C GLN A 15 -24.14 20.75 -18.99
N LYS A 16 -24.01 21.09 -20.27
CA LYS A 16 -23.20 20.30 -21.21
C LYS A 16 -21.72 20.28 -20.82
N GLU A 17 -21.18 21.39 -20.35
CA GLU A 17 -19.80 21.45 -19.86
C GLU A 17 -19.60 20.59 -18.60
N ALA A 18 -20.48 20.72 -17.61
CA ALA A 18 -20.45 19.92 -16.39
C ALA A 18 -20.52 18.41 -16.68
N GLU A 19 -21.43 18.01 -17.57
CA GLU A 19 -21.58 16.62 -17.99
C GLU A 19 -20.36 16.10 -18.76
N ASN A 20 -19.75 16.92 -19.61
CA ASN A 20 -18.52 16.54 -20.34
C ASN A 20 -17.36 16.27 -19.37
N VAL A 21 -17.19 17.10 -18.34
CA VAL A 21 -16.15 16.89 -17.32
C VAL A 21 -16.42 15.60 -16.56
N ALA A 22 -17.65 15.35 -16.12
CA ALA A 22 -18.02 14.11 -15.45
C ALA A 22 -17.83 12.87 -16.34
N ALA A 23 -18.20 12.98 -17.63
CA ALA A 23 -18.01 11.91 -18.62
C ALA A 23 -16.53 11.58 -18.84
N SER A 24 -15.63 12.57 -18.79
CA SER A 24 -14.17 12.35 -18.90
C SER A 24 -13.58 11.48 -17.77
N THR A 25 -14.30 11.38 -16.65
CA THR A 25 -13.97 10.52 -15.51
C THR A 25 -14.74 9.20 -15.50
N GLY A 26 -15.63 8.98 -16.47
CA GLY A 26 -16.50 7.80 -16.54
C GLY A 26 -17.64 7.80 -15.51
N ALA A 27 -17.81 8.88 -14.74
CA ALA A 27 -18.74 8.93 -13.62
C ALA A 27 -20.19 9.29 -14.01
N LEU A 28 -20.41 9.84 -15.21
CA LEU A 28 -21.71 10.40 -15.62
C LEU A 28 -22.90 9.42 -15.45
N PRO A 29 -22.82 8.13 -15.89
CA PRO A 29 -23.93 7.19 -15.69
C PRO A 29 -24.22 6.88 -14.22
N MET A 30 -23.18 6.86 -13.38
CA MET A 30 -23.32 6.66 -11.94
C MET A 30 -23.98 7.89 -11.29
N LEU A 31 -23.58 9.10 -11.68
CA LEU A 31 -24.16 10.34 -11.18
C LEU A 31 -25.64 10.47 -11.53
N GLN A 32 -26.04 10.10 -12.75
CA GLN A 32 -27.45 10.11 -13.17
C GLN A 32 -28.29 9.20 -12.29
N LYS A 33 -27.80 7.99 -12.00
CA LYS A 33 -28.46 7.03 -11.09
C LYS A 33 -28.46 7.50 -9.63
N ALA A 34 -27.40 8.14 -9.18
CA ALA A 34 -27.31 8.65 -7.81
C ALA A 34 -28.29 9.81 -7.62
N PHE A 35 -28.33 10.74 -8.57
CA PHE A 35 -29.24 11.88 -8.55
C PHE A 35 -30.70 11.42 -8.57
N SER A 36 -31.07 10.47 -9.43
CA SER A 36 -32.45 9.97 -9.49
C SER A 36 -32.91 9.30 -8.19
N LYS A 37 -32.01 8.70 -7.42
CA LYS A 37 -32.31 8.09 -6.12
C LYS A 37 -32.33 9.09 -4.96
N LEU A 38 -31.49 10.12 -5.02
CA LEU A 38 -31.35 11.11 -3.95
C LEU A 38 -32.32 12.29 -4.10
N ALA A 39 -32.78 12.57 -5.32
CA ALA A 39 -33.69 13.66 -5.63
C ALA A 39 -35.11 13.36 -5.16
N ASN A 40 -35.81 14.40 -4.69
CA ASN A 40 -37.23 14.29 -4.42
C ASN A 40 -37.99 14.22 -5.76
N PRO A 41 -38.86 13.20 -5.98
CA PRO A 41 -39.63 13.06 -7.21
C PRO A 41 -40.50 14.27 -7.58
N GLU A 42 -40.94 15.05 -6.58
CA GLU A 42 -41.84 16.19 -6.80
C GLU A 42 -41.11 17.47 -7.20
N THR A 43 -39.94 17.72 -6.62
CA THR A 43 -39.16 18.95 -6.87
C THR A 43 -38.03 18.75 -7.88
N ASN A 44 -37.67 17.50 -8.20
CA ASN A 44 -36.50 17.13 -9.00
C ASN A 44 -35.19 17.78 -8.52
N THR A 45 -35.12 18.03 -7.20
CA THR A 45 -33.95 18.58 -6.51
C THR A 45 -33.54 17.63 -5.40
N VAL A 46 -32.24 17.60 -5.10
CA VAL A 46 -31.68 16.79 -4.01
C VAL A 46 -31.71 17.63 -2.72
N PRO A 47 -32.41 17.18 -1.66
CA PRO A 47 -32.33 17.82 -0.35
C PRO A 47 -30.92 17.72 0.23
N LEU A 48 -30.47 18.78 0.92
CA LEU A 48 -29.16 18.79 1.59
C LEU A 48 -29.03 17.65 2.60
N GLU A 49 -30.09 17.36 3.35
CA GLU A 49 -30.11 16.29 4.36
C GLU A 49 -29.81 14.92 3.75
N ASN A 50 -30.36 14.61 2.57
CA ASN A 50 -30.09 13.37 1.86
C ASN A 50 -28.62 13.25 1.47
N LEU A 51 -28.00 14.35 1.04
CA LEU A 51 -26.57 14.37 0.72
C LEU A 51 -25.71 14.26 1.97
N GLN A 52 -26.09 14.94 3.06
CA GLN A 52 -25.36 14.86 4.32
C GLN A 52 -25.38 13.43 4.86
N GLN A 53 -26.53 12.75 4.82
CA GLN A 53 -26.65 11.34 5.15
C GLN A 53 -25.82 10.47 4.19
N CYS A 54 -25.88 10.75 2.88
CA CYS A 54 -25.08 10.05 1.87
C CYS A 54 -23.58 10.14 2.19
N PHE A 55 -23.05 11.28 2.63
CA PHE A 55 -21.64 11.44 2.98
C PHE A 55 -21.29 11.15 4.44
N SER A 56 -22.28 10.95 5.31
CA SER A 56 -22.07 10.66 6.74
C SER A 56 -21.36 9.34 6.97
N PHE A 57 -20.49 9.28 7.96
CA PHE A 57 -19.85 8.03 8.34
C PHE A 57 -20.69 7.32 9.42
N ALA A 58 -21.24 6.15 9.14
CA ALA A 58 -22.14 5.44 10.06
C ALA A 58 -21.41 4.93 11.32
N ARG A 59 -21.96 5.26 12.50
CA ARG A 59 -21.39 4.97 13.83
C ARG A 59 -21.79 3.61 14.39
N GLU A 60 -22.90 3.04 13.94
CA GLU A 60 -23.55 1.90 14.60
C GLU A 60 -22.65 0.65 14.63
N GLY A 61 -22.44 0.12 15.84
CA GLY A 61 -21.74 -1.14 16.10
C GLY A 61 -20.22 -1.09 16.17
N ARG A 62 -19.59 0.09 16.11
CA ARG A 62 -18.11 0.20 16.00
C ARG A 62 -17.47 0.75 17.27
N SER A 63 -16.56 -0.03 17.85
CA SER A 63 -15.66 0.44 18.91
C SER A 63 -14.34 0.93 18.30
N TYR A 64 -13.96 2.18 18.61
CA TYR A 64 -12.62 2.70 18.33
C TYR A 64 -11.65 2.13 19.37
N SER A 65 -11.33 0.85 19.26
CA SER A 65 -10.38 0.20 20.17
C SER A 65 -8.96 0.45 19.68
N GLY A 66 -8.31 1.49 20.20
CA GLY A 66 -6.89 1.78 19.99
C GLY A 66 -6.34 2.62 21.13
N ASN A 67 -5.11 2.35 21.57
CA ASN A 67 -4.52 2.98 22.76
C ASN A 67 -4.32 4.50 22.65
N ASN A 68 -4.43 5.09 21.45
CA ASN A 68 -4.09 6.49 21.15
C ASN A 68 -5.14 7.24 20.30
N VAL A 69 -6.44 6.93 20.43
CA VAL A 69 -7.48 7.67 19.67
C VAL A 69 -7.81 8.97 20.42
N PRO A 70 -7.61 10.17 19.83
CA PRO A 70 -7.98 11.43 20.48
C PRO A 70 -9.50 11.53 20.67
N ASP A 71 -9.95 12.11 21.79
CA ASP A 71 -11.38 12.27 22.11
C ASP A 71 -12.15 13.09 21.05
N SER A 72 -11.46 13.99 20.35
CA SER A 72 -12.04 14.80 19.27
C SER A 72 -12.31 13.99 18.00
N PHE A 73 -11.68 12.82 17.83
CA PHE A 73 -11.74 12.07 16.57
C PHE A 73 -13.15 11.57 16.21
N PRO A 74 -13.94 10.95 17.10
CA PRO A 74 -15.32 10.58 16.79
C PRO A 74 -16.19 11.79 16.43
N VAL A 75 -16.01 12.92 17.11
CA VAL A 75 -16.77 14.16 16.86
C VAL A 75 -16.47 14.72 15.47
N LEU A 76 -15.20 14.67 15.03
CA LEU A 76 -14.83 15.04 13.65
C LEU A 76 -15.58 14.18 12.62
N LEU A 77 -15.68 12.87 12.85
CA LEU A 77 -16.36 11.97 11.93
C LEU A 77 -17.88 12.23 11.84
N ASP A 78 -18.52 12.61 12.95
CA ASP A 78 -19.94 13.00 12.98
C ASP A 78 -20.20 14.22 12.07
N HIS A 79 -19.25 15.15 11.98
CA HIS A 79 -19.37 16.36 11.16
C HIS A 79 -18.90 16.20 9.70
N LEU A 80 -18.19 15.11 9.37
CA LEU A 80 -17.58 14.89 8.04
C LEU A 80 -18.59 15.05 6.90
N GLY A 81 -19.75 14.38 6.99
CA GLY A 81 -20.78 14.43 5.96
C GLY A 81 -21.30 15.85 5.71
N SER A 82 -21.61 16.58 6.80
CA SER A 82 -22.10 17.95 6.71
C SER A 82 -21.07 18.91 6.11
N SER A 83 -19.79 18.79 6.49
CA SER A 83 -18.72 19.65 5.96
C SER A 83 -18.41 19.37 4.50
N LEU A 84 -18.51 18.12 4.04
CA LEU A 84 -18.38 17.78 2.63
C LEU A 84 -19.49 18.44 1.80
N VAL A 85 -20.73 18.38 2.28
CA VAL A 85 -21.85 19.00 1.57
C VAL A 85 -21.66 20.51 1.44
N ASP A 86 -21.35 21.20 2.54
CA ASP A 86 -21.18 22.65 2.56
C ASP A 86 -20.00 23.13 1.69
N GLN A 87 -18.93 22.33 1.60
CA GLN A 87 -17.75 22.70 0.81
C GLN A 87 -17.94 22.52 -0.70
N PHE A 88 -18.67 21.48 -1.11
CA PHE A 88 -18.74 21.11 -2.53
C PHE A 88 -20.06 21.50 -3.20
N PHE A 89 -21.17 21.53 -2.47
CA PHE A 89 -22.49 21.83 -3.01
C PHE A 89 -23.00 23.17 -2.49
N VAL A 90 -23.39 24.04 -3.43
CA VAL A 90 -24.04 25.32 -3.13
C VAL A 90 -25.52 25.14 -3.47
N PRO A 91 -26.44 25.21 -2.49
CA PRO A 91 -27.85 25.00 -2.73
C PRO A 91 -28.51 26.24 -3.33
N ASP A 92 -29.34 26.06 -4.35
CA ASP A 92 -30.32 27.05 -4.78
C ASP A 92 -31.55 27.06 -3.84
N LYS A 93 -32.44 28.06 -3.99
CA LYS A 93 -33.62 28.30 -3.12
C LYS A 93 -34.59 27.11 -2.95
N GLY A 94 -34.41 26.01 -3.67
CA GLY A 94 -35.22 24.78 -3.62
C GLY A 94 -34.43 23.48 -3.47
N GLY A 95 -33.16 23.53 -3.09
CA GLY A 95 -32.26 22.36 -3.02
C GLY A 95 -31.32 22.27 -4.23
N ILE A 96 -30.60 21.15 -4.34
CA ILE A 96 -29.53 21.01 -5.33
C ILE A 96 -30.09 20.46 -6.64
N ASN A 97 -29.97 21.24 -7.71
CA ASN A 97 -30.38 20.82 -9.05
C ASN A 97 -29.31 19.92 -9.72
N TRP A 98 -29.63 19.34 -10.89
CA TRP A 98 -28.71 18.43 -11.59
C TRP A 98 -27.35 19.07 -11.91
N VAL A 99 -27.34 20.32 -12.38
CA VAL A 99 -26.11 21.02 -12.78
C VAL A 99 -25.22 21.27 -11.54
N GLU A 100 -25.81 21.73 -10.45
CA GLU A 100 -25.12 21.93 -9.17
C GLU A 100 -24.59 20.63 -8.58
N PHE A 101 -25.35 19.54 -8.70
CA PHE A 101 -24.93 18.22 -8.25
C PHE A 101 -23.69 17.73 -9.00
N VAL A 102 -23.72 17.81 -10.34
CA VAL A 102 -22.59 17.42 -11.19
C VAL A 102 -21.40 18.34 -10.97
N ASN A 103 -21.62 19.65 -10.82
CA ASN A 103 -20.57 20.61 -10.51
C ASN A 103 -19.93 20.35 -9.15
N GLY A 104 -20.71 20.01 -8.12
CA GLY A 104 -20.20 19.62 -6.81
C GLY A 104 -19.32 18.37 -6.87
N TYR A 105 -19.74 17.36 -7.63
CA TYR A 105 -18.91 16.18 -7.90
C TYR A 105 -17.62 16.54 -8.64
N ASN A 106 -17.70 17.33 -9.71
CA ASN A 106 -16.55 17.73 -10.51
C ASN A 106 -15.55 18.54 -9.69
N LYS A 107 -16.00 19.42 -8.77
CA LYS A 107 -15.11 20.16 -7.87
C LYS A 107 -14.21 19.22 -7.05
N CYS A 108 -14.71 18.07 -6.59
CA CYS A 108 -13.91 17.11 -5.82
C CYS A 108 -13.16 16.09 -6.69
N CYS A 109 -13.77 15.63 -7.79
CA CYS A 109 -13.36 14.42 -8.51
C CYS A 109 -12.79 14.67 -9.91
N ALA A 110 -12.84 15.90 -10.43
CA ALA A 110 -12.23 16.22 -11.72
C ALA A 110 -10.70 16.02 -11.69
N ARG A 111 -10.11 15.91 -12.89
CA ARG A 111 -8.65 15.80 -13.04
C ARG A 111 -8.01 17.16 -12.73
N VAL A 112 -7.52 17.32 -11.50
CA VAL A 112 -6.78 18.49 -11.04
C VAL A 112 -5.36 18.11 -10.61
N SER A 113 -4.49 19.10 -10.40
CA SER A 113 -3.14 18.85 -9.87
C SER A 113 -3.23 18.32 -8.44
N ALA A 114 -2.22 17.53 -8.02
CA ALA A 114 -2.19 16.97 -6.67
C ALA A 114 -2.13 18.05 -5.57
N SER A 115 -1.58 19.23 -5.86
CA SER A 115 -1.60 20.37 -4.92
C SER A 115 -3.01 20.90 -4.70
N ILE A 116 -3.81 21.01 -5.76
CA ILE A 116 -5.21 21.45 -5.67
C ILE A 116 -6.03 20.40 -4.91
N SER A 117 -5.84 19.11 -5.19
CA SER A 117 -6.51 18.03 -4.45
C SER A 117 -6.15 18.05 -2.95
N LEU A 118 -4.89 18.33 -2.61
CA LEU A 118 -4.45 18.45 -1.23
C LEU A 118 -5.07 19.67 -0.54
N ASN A 119 -5.11 20.83 -1.21
CA ASN A 119 -5.79 22.01 -0.69
C ASN A 119 -7.26 21.73 -0.37
N MET A 120 -7.97 21.03 -1.26
CA MET A 120 -9.36 20.62 -1.02
C MET A 120 -9.47 19.72 0.22
N LEU A 121 -8.59 18.73 0.37
CA LEU A 121 -8.54 17.87 1.55
C LEU A 121 -8.33 18.68 2.84
N VAL A 122 -7.37 19.61 2.86
CA VAL A 122 -7.09 20.42 4.05
C VAL A 122 -8.26 21.37 4.36
N ARG A 123 -8.92 21.94 3.34
CA ARG A 123 -10.13 22.78 3.55
C ARG A 123 -11.27 21.98 4.18
N VAL A 124 -11.52 20.77 3.70
CA VAL A 124 -12.50 19.87 4.33
C VAL A 124 -12.11 19.59 5.78
N PHE A 125 -10.85 19.28 6.05
CA PHE A 125 -10.36 19.03 7.41
C PHE A 125 -10.55 20.26 8.34
N VAL A 126 -10.26 21.47 7.84
CA VAL A 126 -10.50 22.72 8.58
C VAL A 126 -11.98 22.93 8.87
N ALA A 127 -12.85 22.71 7.88
CA ALA A 127 -14.30 22.85 8.05
C ALA A 127 -14.87 21.83 9.06
N VAL A 128 -14.42 20.58 9.01
CA VAL A 128 -14.79 19.53 9.97
C VAL A 128 -14.31 19.89 11.38
N SER A 129 -13.07 20.37 11.51
CA SER A 129 -12.49 20.75 12.80
C SER A 129 -13.19 21.96 13.42
N GLY A 130 -13.54 22.97 12.62
CA GLY A 130 -14.33 24.12 13.07
C GLY A 130 -15.68 23.73 13.64
N LYS A 131 -16.40 22.79 13.01
CA LYS A 131 -17.69 22.27 13.52
C LYS A 131 -17.52 21.44 14.79
N ALA A 132 -16.41 20.72 14.92
CA ALA A 132 -16.07 19.92 16.09
C ALA A 132 -15.45 20.74 17.25
N ASN A 133 -15.36 22.08 17.13
CA ASN A 133 -14.68 22.97 18.08
C ASN A 133 -13.20 22.61 18.32
N VAL A 134 -12.52 22.06 17.32
CA VAL A 134 -11.07 21.83 17.33
C VAL A 134 -10.40 23.03 16.67
N ALA A 135 -9.61 23.78 17.45
CA ALA A 135 -8.90 24.95 16.96
C ALA A 135 -7.72 24.53 16.05
N LEU A 136 -7.69 25.07 14.83
CA LEU A 136 -6.58 24.90 13.89
C LEU A 136 -6.00 26.26 13.51
N ASN A 137 -4.66 26.33 13.44
CA ASN A 137 -3.94 27.55 13.09
C ASN A 137 -3.60 27.58 11.59
N LEU A 138 -4.61 27.44 10.73
CA LEU A 138 -4.47 27.42 9.28
C LEU A 138 -5.31 28.50 8.62
N GLU A 139 -4.70 29.23 7.69
CA GLU A 139 -5.36 30.29 6.94
C GLU A 139 -5.14 30.10 5.44
N PHE A 140 -6.14 30.46 4.64
CA PHE A 140 -6.10 30.35 3.18
C PHE A 140 -6.10 31.75 2.58
N GLU A 141 -5.19 32.02 1.63
CA GLU A 141 -5.06 33.34 1.00
C GLU A 141 -6.30 33.77 0.20
N SER A 142 -7.07 32.81 -0.32
CA SER A 142 -8.31 33.07 -1.05
C SER A 142 -9.29 31.92 -0.88
N GLU A 143 -10.52 32.09 -1.38
CA GLU A 143 -11.51 31.02 -1.46
C GLU A 143 -11.26 30.05 -2.63
N HIS A 144 -10.34 30.39 -3.53
CA HIS A 144 -9.99 29.53 -4.67
C HIS A 144 -9.16 28.31 -4.23
N THR A 145 -9.33 27.20 -4.94
CA THR A 145 -8.74 25.89 -4.56
C THR A 145 -7.23 25.81 -4.82
N ASP A 146 -6.65 26.76 -5.54
CA ASP A 146 -5.24 26.86 -5.91
C ASP A 146 -4.40 27.78 -5.00
N CYS A 147 -4.98 28.26 -3.89
CA CYS A 147 -4.30 29.20 -3.01
C CYS A 147 -3.22 28.54 -2.12
N LYS A 148 -2.34 29.36 -1.53
CA LYS A 148 -1.39 28.89 -0.53
C LYS A 148 -2.07 28.70 0.83
N ILE A 149 -1.55 27.74 1.59
CA ILE A 149 -1.93 27.48 2.98
C ILE A 149 -0.88 28.13 3.88
N ASN A 150 -1.34 29.05 4.74
CA ASN A 150 -0.53 29.73 5.74
C ASN A 150 -0.79 29.14 7.13
N GLY A 151 0.09 29.44 8.08
CA GLY A 151 0.01 28.94 9.46
C GLY A 151 0.75 27.62 9.68
N TYR A 152 0.30 26.85 10.66
CA TYR A 152 0.97 25.63 11.12
C TYR A 152 -0.01 24.56 11.60
N PHE A 153 0.43 23.30 11.50
CA PHE A 153 -0.21 22.16 12.15
C PHE A 153 0.53 21.84 13.45
N LEU A 154 -0.20 21.46 14.50
CA LEU A 154 0.37 20.75 15.64
C LEU A 154 0.55 19.26 15.31
N SER A 155 1.38 18.54 16.07
CA SER A 155 1.54 17.09 15.90
C SER A 155 0.21 16.33 16.01
N SER A 156 -0.66 16.76 16.94
CA SER A 156 -2.02 16.25 17.11
C SER A 156 -2.88 16.47 15.86
N ASP A 157 -2.77 17.64 15.22
CA ASP A 157 -3.56 17.99 14.04
C ASP A 157 -3.17 17.10 12.86
N VAL A 158 -1.88 16.82 12.70
CA VAL A 158 -1.40 15.89 11.68
C VAL A 158 -1.91 14.48 11.93
N PHE A 159 -1.85 14.00 13.18
CA PHE A 159 -2.37 12.68 13.52
C PHE A 159 -3.89 12.58 13.24
N LEU A 160 -4.66 13.61 13.60
CA LEU A 160 -6.09 13.68 13.32
C LEU A 160 -6.39 13.70 11.82
N LEU A 161 -5.67 14.52 11.04
CA LEU A 161 -5.81 14.57 9.59
C LEU A 161 -5.54 13.19 8.95
N LEU A 162 -4.45 12.53 9.35
CA LEU A 162 -4.12 11.19 8.87
C LEU A 162 -5.19 10.17 9.28
N SER A 163 -5.73 10.27 10.49
CA SER A 163 -6.80 9.40 10.98
C SER A 163 -8.10 9.58 10.18
N VAL A 164 -8.47 10.81 9.83
CA VAL A 164 -9.62 11.11 8.97
C VAL A 164 -9.38 10.58 7.56
N CYS A 165 -8.17 10.75 7.02
CA CYS A 165 -7.78 10.19 5.71
C CYS A 165 -7.84 8.67 5.68
N TRP A 166 -7.39 8.00 6.75
CA TRP A 166 -7.52 6.55 6.91
C TRP A 166 -8.99 6.12 6.86
N VAL A 167 -9.87 6.79 7.61
CA VAL A 167 -11.30 6.47 7.62
C VAL A 167 -11.94 6.67 6.25
N MET A 168 -11.59 7.74 5.55
CA MET A 168 -12.04 7.97 4.18
C MET A 168 -11.57 6.85 3.23
N SER A 169 -10.30 6.46 3.32
CA SER A 169 -9.73 5.37 2.52
C SER A 169 -10.42 4.03 2.81
N TRP A 170 -10.57 3.69 4.10
CA TRP A 170 -11.29 2.50 4.56
C TRP A 170 -12.75 2.50 4.07
N GLY A 171 -13.48 3.58 4.33
CA GLY A 171 -14.89 3.73 3.98
C GLY A 171 -15.12 3.67 2.47
N SER A 172 -14.18 4.17 1.67
CA SER A 172 -14.27 4.11 0.21
C SER A 172 -14.16 2.69 -0.36
N ARG A 173 -13.55 1.77 0.40
CA ARG A 173 -13.23 0.41 -0.08
C ARG A 173 -14.02 -0.68 0.65
N ASN A 174 -14.51 -0.39 1.85
CA ASN A 174 -15.41 -1.25 2.60
C ASN A 174 -16.88 -0.79 2.44
N LEU A 175 -17.40 -0.92 1.22
CA LEU A 175 -18.77 -0.50 0.87
C LEU A 175 -19.85 -1.35 1.55
N LYS A 176 -19.53 -2.56 2.00
CA LYS A 176 -20.47 -3.48 2.66
C LYS A 176 -20.61 -3.24 4.16
N GLY A 177 -19.72 -2.43 4.75
CA GLY A 177 -19.73 -2.13 6.18
C GLY A 177 -19.34 -3.29 7.10
N GLU A 178 -18.89 -4.42 6.54
CA GLU A 178 -18.48 -5.61 7.28
C GLU A 178 -17.14 -5.36 8.00
N GLY A 179 -17.09 -5.61 9.32
CA GLY A 179 -15.89 -5.54 10.14
C GLY A 179 -15.83 -4.38 11.14
N ASN A 180 -15.12 -4.61 12.25
CA ASN A 180 -14.86 -3.60 13.28
C ASN A 180 -13.79 -2.62 12.80
N LEU A 181 -14.14 -1.33 12.76
CA LEU A 181 -13.20 -0.25 12.44
C LEU A 181 -12.32 0.06 13.66
N GLY A 182 -11.10 -0.47 13.69
CA GLY A 182 -10.03 0.01 14.56
C GLY A 182 -9.25 1.13 13.87
N LEU A 183 -8.84 2.16 14.62
CA LEU A 183 -7.81 3.09 14.14
C LEU A 183 -6.45 2.34 14.23
N PRO A 184 -5.75 2.10 13.12
CA PRO A 184 -4.46 1.44 13.16
C PRO A 184 -3.40 2.36 13.77
N ASP A 185 -2.25 1.78 14.11
CA ASP A 185 -1.08 2.58 14.47
C ASP A 185 -0.59 3.40 13.26
N LEU A 186 -0.74 4.73 13.35
CA LEU A 186 -0.28 5.71 12.37
C LEU A 186 0.96 6.48 12.82
N ASN A 187 1.57 6.09 13.95
CA ASN A 187 2.68 6.84 14.56
C ASN A 187 3.86 6.97 13.61
N HIS A 188 4.19 5.91 12.86
CA HIS A 188 5.27 5.91 11.89
C HIS A 188 5.13 6.98 10.80
N LEU A 189 3.89 7.28 10.39
CA LEU A 189 3.60 8.28 9.37
C LEU A 189 3.52 9.69 9.96
N ALA A 190 2.95 9.84 11.15
CA ALA A 190 2.94 11.10 11.89
C ALA A 190 4.37 11.54 12.26
N LEU A 191 5.23 10.64 12.75
CA LEU A 191 6.64 10.91 13.00
C LEU A 191 7.39 11.32 11.73
N SER A 192 7.05 10.73 10.58
CA SER A 192 7.62 11.15 9.28
C SER A 192 7.31 12.61 8.95
N ALA A 193 6.07 13.02 9.14
CA ALA A 193 5.67 14.41 8.93
C ALA A 193 6.38 15.35 9.91
N ILE A 194 6.42 14.99 11.20
CA ILE A 194 7.05 15.78 12.27
C ILE A 194 8.55 15.94 12.00
N THR A 195 9.28 14.84 11.79
CA THR A 195 10.73 14.87 11.54
C THR A 195 11.10 15.63 10.27
N SER A 196 10.25 15.59 9.24
CA SER A 196 10.49 16.32 7.98
C SER A 196 10.14 17.81 8.06
N CYS A 197 9.19 18.21 8.91
CA CYS A 197 8.64 19.56 8.92
C CYS A 197 9.12 20.41 10.11
N ALA A 198 9.39 19.79 11.25
CA ALA A 198 9.73 20.47 12.49
C ALA A 198 11.02 21.31 12.35
N GLN A 199 11.05 22.45 13.06
CA GLN A 199 12.22 23.33 13.17
C GLN A 199 12.86 23.20 14.56
N VAL A 200 13.08 21.98 15.04
CA VAL A 200 13.69 21.78 16.37
C VAL A 200 15.21 21.76 16.22
N GLU A 201 15.88 22.75 16.81
CA GLU A 201 17.32 22.74 17.02
C GLU A 201 17.65 21.67 18.08
N GLY A 202 18.34 20.60 17.66
CA GLY A 202 18.56 19.39 18.46
C GLY A 202 17.55 18.31 18.09
N GLY A 203 18.02 17.29 17.36
CA GLY A 203 17.20 16.26 16.75
C GLY A 203 16.17 15.62 17.69
N PHE A 204 15.03 15.24 17.13
CA PHE A 204 13.94 14.58 17.85
C PHE A 204 14.32 13.14 18.19
N ASN A 205 14.18 12.70 19.45
CA ASN A 205 14.40 11.28 19.80
C ASN A 205 13.24 10.43 19.31
N VAL A 206 13.32 10.01 18.06
CA VAL A 206 12.32 9.19 17.36
C VAL A 206 11.95 7.89 18.09
N TRP A 207 12.82 7.37 18.97
CA TRP A 207 12.67 6.06 19.59
C TRP A 207 11.68 6.03 20.76
N ASP A 208 11.50 7.15 21.47
CA ASP A 208 10.68 7.25 22.69
C ASP A 208 9.71 8.44 22.65
N CYS A 209 8.98 8.60 21.54
CA CYS A 209 8.11 9.75 21.35
C CYS A 209 6.62 9.43 21.38
N ASP A 210 5.93 10.05 22.34
CA ASP A 210 4.47 10.15 22.36
C ASP A 210 4.03 11.39 21.58
N ILE A 211 3.52 11.14 20.37
CA ILE A 211 3.06 12.14 19.42
C ILE A 211 1.92 12.99 19.99
N THR A 212 1.08 12.41 20.84
CA THR A 212 -0.10 13.10 21.39
C THR A 212 0.28 14.17 22.41
N SER A 213 1.40 13.98 23.10
CA SER A 213 1.97 14.95 24.04
C SER A 213 2.85 16.02 23.38
N LEU A 214 3.10 15.90 22.08
CA LEU A 214 4.11 16.69 21.40
C LEU A 214 3.54 17.98 20.79
N GLU A 215 3.79 19.12 21.43
CA GLU A 215 3.38 20.45 20.94
C GLU A 215 4.34 21.06 19.89
N VAL A 216 4.81 20.26 18.93
CA VAL A 216 5.67 20.75 17.85
C VAL A 216 4.83 21.40 16.74
N GLN A 217 5.25 22.59 16.31
CA GLN A 217 4.62 23.31 15.21
C GLN A 217 5.25 22.94 13.87
N LEU A 218 4.42 22.51 12.92
CA LEU A 218 4.80 22.14 11.57
C LEU A 218 4.26 23.19 10.59
N PRO A 219 5.13 24.02 9.97
CA PRO A 219 4.70 25.00 8.99
C PRO A 219 3.91 24.34 7.84
N ALA A 220 2.74 24.90 7.50
CA ALA A 220 1.83 24.30 6.52
C ALA A 220 2.50 24.04 5.15
N MET A 221 3.36 24.95 4.68
CA MET A 221 4.10 24.77 3.43
C MET A 221 5.08 23.59 3.46
N LYS A 222 5.74 23.34 4.61
CA LYS A 222 6.60 22.17 4.77
C LYS A 222 5.78 20.88 4.80
N PHE A 223 4.63 20.89 5.46
CA PHE A 223 3.70 19.77 5.45
C PHE A 223 3.21 19.43 4.04
N VAL A 224 2.80 20.43 3.26
CA VAL A 224 2.43 20.25 1.84
C VAL A 224 3.59 19.62 1.05
N THR A 225 4.81 20.10 1.24
CA THR A 225 6.01 19.55 0.59
C THR A 225 6.25 18.09 1.00
N TRP A 226 6.08 17.76 2.28
CA TRP A 226 6.19 16.39 2.78
C TRP A 226 5.14 15.47 2.15
N VAL A 227 3.87 15.88 2.09
CA VAL A 227 2.79 15.09 1.45
C VAL A 227 3.16 14.81 -0.01
N MET A 228 3.55 15.84 -0.76
CA MET A 228 3.86 15.70 -2.19
C MET A 228 5.08 14.81 -2.48
N THR A 229 6.01 14.68 -1.51
CA THR A 229 7.24 13.91 -1.69
C THR A 229 7.19 12.51 -1.08
N THR A 230 6.39 12.31 -0.04
CA THR A 230 6.34 11.06 0.74
C THR A 230 5.06 10.27 0.51
N VAL A 231 3.91 10.95 0.48
CA VAL A 231 2.57 10.34 0.37
C VAL A 231 1.68 11.10 -0.63
N PRO A 232 2.08 11.19 -1.92
CA PRO A 232 1.41 12.05 -2.89
C PRO A 232 -0.04 11.64 -3.20
N CYS A 233 -0.46 10.44 -2.80
CA CYS A 233 -1.83 9.97 -2.97
C CYS A 233 -2.72 10.21 -1.73
N LEU A 234 -2.25 10.92 -0.70
CA LEU A 234 -3.04 11.20 0.50
C LEU A 234 -4.37 11.91 0.15
N SER A 235 -4.33 12.87 -0.77
CA SER A 235 -5.53 13.58 -1.24
C SER A 235 -6.51 12.69 -2.01
N ASP A 236 -6.06 11.56 -2.55
CA ASP A 236 -6.95 10.62 -3.24
C ASP A 236 -7.92 9.97 -2.25
N CYS A 237 -7.64 9.94 -0.95
CA CYS A 237 -8.56 9.42 0.08
C CYS A 237 -9.91 10.16 0.05
N LEU A 238 -9.88 11.50 -0.04
CA LEU A 238 -11.09 12.31 -0.15
C LEU A 238 -11.86 12.00 -1.43
N ARG A 239 -11.17 12.01 -2.58
CA ARG A 239 -11.79 11.75 -3.88
C ARG A 239 -12.42 10.36 -3.95
N GLN A 240 -11.70 9.33 -3.48
CA GLN A 240 -12.18 7.95 -3.46
C GLN A 240 -13.38 7.81 -2.54
N TYR A 241 -13.35 8.43 -1.35
CA TYR A 241 -14.48 8.44 -0.44
C TYR A 241 -15.71 9.12 -1.06
N PHE A 242 -15.53 10.30 -1.65
CA PHE A 242 -16.61 11.05 -2.28
C PHE A 242 -17.29 10.25 -3.40
N HIS A 243 -16.49 9.63 -4.27
CA HIS A 243 -16.98 8.76 -5.34
C HIS A 243 -17.70 7.52 -4.80
N ALA A 244 -17.09 6.83 -3.83
CA ALA A 244 -17.61 5.61 -3.25
C ALA A 244 -18.97 5.82 -2.55
N ARG A 245 -19.14 6.91 -1.80
CA ARG A 245 -20.40 7.21 -1.10
C ARG A 245 -21.57 7.44 -2.06
N LEU A 246 -21.33 8.16 -3.15
CA LEU A 246 -22.33 8.32 -4.22
C LEU A 246 -22.62 6.99 -4.93
N GLN A 247 -21.59 6.17 -5.16
CA GLN A 247 -21.78 4.83 -5.73
C GLN A 247 -22.62 3.93 -4.80
N MET A 248 -22.42 3.99 -3.48
CA MET A 248 -23.23 3.24 -2.51
C MET A 248 -24.70 3.66 -2.56
N ALA A 249 -25.00 4.95 -2.66
CA ALA A 249 -26.37 5.42 -2.82
C ALA A 249 -27.08 4.79 -4.02
N VAL A 250 -26.33 4.46 -5.09
CA VAL A 250 -26.86 3.72 -6.25
C VAL A 250 -27.14 2.25 -5.92
N THR A 251 -26.33 1.57 -5.13
CA THR A 251 -26.45 0.12 -4.89
C THR A 251 -27.45 -0.28 -3.81
N THR A 252 -27.79 0.62 -2.88
CA THR A 252 -28.62 0.31 -1.68
C THR A 252 -30.09 0.00 -1.98
N GLY A 253 -30.51 -0.08 -3.25
CA GLY A 253 -31.90 -0.36 -3.67
C GLY A 253 -32.09 -1.51 -4.65
N ASP A 254 -31.02 -2.17 -5.10
CA ASP A 254 -31.13 -3.46 -5.81
C ASP A 254 -31.01 -4.54 -4.74
N GLU A 255 -32.00 -5.45 -4.65
CA GLU A 255 -32.07 -6.54 -3.66
C GLU A 255 -30.71 -7.22 -3.46
N LEU A 256 -30.02 -6.81 -2.39
CA LEU A 256 -28.90 -7.54 -1.83
C LEU A 256 -29.49 -8.82 -1.26
N THR A 257 -29.47 -9.88 -2.07
CA THR A 257 -29.60 -11.24 -1.59
C THR A 257 -28.53 -11.45 -0.53
N SER A 258 -28.98 -11.34 0.72
CA SER A 258 -28.27 -11.70 1.92
C SER A 258 -27.76 -13.13 1.76
N SER A 259 -26.50 -13.27 1.32
CA SER A 259 -25.79 -14.52 1.43
C SER A 259 -25.38 -14.64 2.89
N ASN A 260 -26.30 -15.19 3.69
CA ASN A 260 -26.04 -15.58 5.06
C ASN A 260 -24.88 -16.58 5.07
N SER A 261 -23.66 -16.13 5.34
CA SER A 261 -22.65 -16.98 5.97
C SER A 261 -22.66 -16.67 7.46
N SER A 262 -23.68 -17.18 8.16
CA SER A 262 -23.62 -17.32 9.61
C SER A 262 -22.66 -18.45 9.93
N SER A 263 -21.40 -18.13 10.22
CA SER A 263 -20.62 -18.94 11.15
C SER A 263 -20.34 -18.08 12.37
N VAL A 264 -21.25 -18.15 13.34
CA VAL A 264 -20.91 -17.91 14.74
C VAL A 264 -19.96 -19.03 15.13
N GLY A 265 -18.68 -18.82 14.87
CA GLY A 265 -17.60 -19.58 15.48
C GLY A 265 -17.09 -18.72 16.62
N ASP A 266 -17.20 -19.23 17.85
CA ASP A 266 -16.56 -18.64 19.02
C ASP A 266 -15.12 -18.26 18.67
N ILE A 267 -14.85 -16.95 18.64
CA ILE A 267 -13.49 -16.44 18.50
C ILE A 267 -12.83 -16.73 19.84
N SER A 268 -12.28 -17.94 19.96
CA SER A 268 -11.13 -18.14 20.81
C SER A 268 -10.15 -17.02 20.49
N LEU A 269 -9.75 -16.24 21.50
CA LEU A 269 -8.66 -15.28 21.48
C LEU A 269 -7.39 -16.00 21.02
N THR A 270 -7.26 -16.18 19.72
CA THR A 270 -6.16 -16.90 19.10
C THR A 270 -5.06 -15.86 18.98
N ALA A 271 -3.96 -16.11 19.70
CA ALA A 271 -2.82 -15.22 19.88
C ALA A 271 -2.59 -14.28 18.68
N ALA A 272 -2.55 -12.97 18.93
CA ALA A 272 -2.23 -11.98 17.92
C ALA A 272 -0.93 -12.38 17.21
N CYS A 273 -1.05 -12.89 15.98
CA CYS A 273 0.10 -13.08 15.10
C CYS A 273 0.57 -11.68 14.71
N ASP A 274 1.57 -11.14 15.41
CA ASP A 274 2.13 -9.81 15.13
C ASP A 274 2.83 -9.83 13.76
N TYR A 275 2.10 -9.56 12.68
CA TYR A 275 2.68 -9.36 11.36
C TYR A 275 3.47 -8.05 11.34
N ILE A 276 4.58 -8.03 10.59
CA ILE A 276 5.26 -6.77 10.26
C ILE A 276 4.31 -5.91 9.42
N PHE A 277 3.57 -6.51 8.49
CA PHE A 277 2.64 -5.79 7.62
C PHE A 277 1.28 -5.50 8.28
N THR A 278 1.30 -4.57 9.25
CA THR A 278 0.09 -4.08 9.93
C THR A 278 -0.77 -3.21 9.00
N GLN A 279 -2.04 -3.02 9.35
CA GLN A 279 -2.99 -2.18 8.58
C GLN A 279 -2.47 -0.76 8.34
N GLY A 280 -1.88 -0.13 9.37
CA GLY A 280 -1.32 1.23 9.27
C GLY A 280 -0.15 1.30 8.29
N ARG A 281 0.76 0.30 8.34
CA ARG A 281 1.91 0.22 7.43
C ARG A 281 1.47 -0.06 5.99
N ALA A 282 0.50 -0.95 5.80
CA ALA A 282 -0.08 -1.24 4.50
C ALA A 282 -0.74 0.01 3.90
N TRP A 283 -1.49 0.76 4.70
CA TRP A 283 -2.05 2.03 4.26
C TRP A 283 -0.99 3.05 3.87
N ALA A 284 0.05 3.24 4.70
CA ALA A 284 1.13 4.17 4.42
C ALA A 284 1.84 3.86 3.10
N ILE A 285 2.11 2.58 2.79
CA ILE A 285 2.66 2.17 1.50
C ILE A 285 1.66 2.45 0.36
N SER A 286 0.36 2.14 0.57
CA SER A 286 -0.67 2.32 -0.46
C SER A 286 -0.80 3.76 -0.96
N ILE A 287 -0.59 4.75 -0.08
CA ILE A 287 -0.73 6.17 -0.44
C ILE A 287 0.55 6.79 -1.04
N THR A 288 1.61 5.99 -1.24
CA THR A 288 2.85 6.46 -1.89
C THR A 288 2.76 6.49 -3.42
N GLN A 289 1.96 5.60 -4.04
CA GLN A 289 1.94 5.44 -5.50
C GLN A 289 0.56 5.08 -6.06
N LYS A 290 0.30 5.57 -7.29
CA LYS A 290 -0.88 5.21 -8.10
C LYS A 290 -0.52 4.01 -8.97
N SER A 291 -0.76 2.80 -8.48
CA SER A 291 -0.56 1.57 -9.25
C SER A 291 -1.63 0.54 -8.92
N THR A 292 -1.76 -0.49 -9.75
CA THR A 292 -2.63 -1.65 -9.46
C THR A 292 -2.23 -2.37 -8.17
N VAL A 293 -0.97 -2.24 -7.76
CA VAL A 293 -0.44 -2.71 -6.47
C VAL A 293 -1.19 -2.07 -5.30
N ASN A 294 -1.65 -0.83 -5.44
CA ASN A 294 -2.43 -0.14 -4.40
C ASN A 294 -3.72 -0.92 -4.10
N GLU A 295 -4.45 -1.39 -5.12
CA GLU A 295 -5.67 -2.18 -4.92
C GLU A 295 -5.38 -3.50 -4.19
N GLU A 296 -4.27 -4.17 -4.51
CA GLU A 296 -3.85 -5.39 -3.81
C GLU A 296 -3.48 -5.12 -2.34
N ILE A 297 -2.67 -4.10 -2.07
CA ILE A 297 -2.31 -3.67 -0.70
C ILE A 297 -3.57 -3.30 0.08
N SER A 298 -4.57 -2.75 -0.59
CA SER A 298 -5.79 -2.29 0.06
C SER A 298 -6.69 -3.42 0.50
N ARG A 299 -6.75 -4.49 -0.29
CA ARG A 299 -7.41 -5.72 0.13
C ARG A 299 -6.80 -6.32 1.39
N VAL A 300 -5.48 -6.15 1.56
CA VAL A 300 -4.76 -6.64 2.74
C VAL A 300 -5.28 -5.91 3.98
N PHE A 301 -5.30 -4.57 4.01
CA PHE A 301 -5.70 -3.86 5.23
C PHE A 301 -7.21 -3.80 5.51
N ILE A 302 -8.10 -4.04 4.53
CA ILE A 302 -9.57 -4.05 4.75
C ILE A 302 -10.05 -5.34 5.43
N ARG A 303 -9.36 -6.47 5.23
CA ARG A 303 -9.76 -7.77 5.79
C ARG A 303 -9.21 -7.92 7.20
N ASN A 304 -10.09 -7.90 8.21
CA ASN A 304 -9.73 -8.31 9.57
C ASN A 304 -9.59 -9.83 9.61
N GLY A 305 -8.36 -10.33 9.70
CA GLY A 305 -8.02 -11.70 10.12
C GLY A 305 -8.25 -12.80 9.08
N ASP A 306 -9.40 -12.85 8.42
CA ASP A 306 -9.72 -13.96 7.51
C ASP A 306 -9.32 -13.61 6.05
N GLY A 307 -8.26 -14.24 5.57
CA GLY A 307 -7.74 -14.09 4.20
C GLY A 307 -6.60 -13.09 4.00
N MET A 308 -5.96 -12.59 5.07
CA MET A 308 -4.65 -11.89 4.96
C MET A 308 -3.56 -12.84 4.43
N ASP A 309 -3.56 -14.08 4.92
CA ASP A 309 -2.58 -15.11 4.53
C ASP A 309 -2.61 -15.48 3.04
N ASP A 310 -3.67 -15.11 2.31
CA ASP A 310 -3.75 -15.40 0.88
C ASP A 310 -2.65 -14.71 0.07
N ASN A 311 -2.18 -13.54 0.51
CA ASN A 311 -1.13 -12.80 -0.17
C ASN A 311 0.24 -13.03 0.46
N LEU A 312 0.33 -13.69 1.62
CA LEU A 312 1.59 -14.00 2.26
C LEU A 312 2.29 -15.15 1.50
N ILE A 313 3.49 -14.87 0.98
CA ILE A 313 4.28 -15.87 0.24
C ILE A 313 5.32 -16.50 1.16
N TYR A 314 6.00 -15.68 1.97
CA TYR A 314 7.04 -16.15 2.87
C TYR A 314 7.01 -15.39 4.20
N ARG A 315 7.18 -16.11 5.31
CA ARG A 315 7.42 -15.55 6.64
C ARG A 315 8.46 -16.38 7.35
N SER A 316 9.49 -15.74 7.90
CA SER A 316 10.66 -16.45 8.44
C SER A 316 10.34 -17.27 9.69
N SER A 317 9.40 -16.82 10.52
CA SER A 317 8.94 -17.55 11.71
C SER A 317 8.12 -18.80 11.40
N THR A 318 7.33 -18.81 10.32
CA THR A 318 6.47 -19.95 9.95
C THR A 318 7.15 -20.92 8.98
N HIS A 319 7.90 -20.40 8.01
CA HIS A 319 8.52 -21.20 6.95
C HIS A 319 9.99 -21.55 7.25
N GLY A 320 10.56 -20.96 8.29
CA GLY A 320 11.95 -21.10 8.70
C GLY A 320 12.88 -20.12 8.01
N ARG A 321 14.01 -19.83 8.67
CA ARG A 321 15.05 -18.92 8.19
C ARG A 321 16.00 -19.59 7.18
N GLY A 322 16.62 -18.77 6.35
CA GLY A 322 17.63 -19.18 5.39
C GLY A 322 17.16 -19.14 3.93
N LEU A 323 18.11 -18.85 3.05
CA LEU A 323 17.88 -18.53 1.65
C LEU A 323 17.27 -19.70 0.86
N ASN A 324 17.62 -20.94 1.18
CA ASN A 324 17.00 -22.13 0.58
C ASN A 324 15.50 -22.22 0.87
N ARG A 325 15.09 -21.93 2.11
CA ARG A 325 13.68 -21.93 2.52
C ARG A 325 12.94 -20.75 1.93
N PHE A 326 13.59 -19.60 1.85
CA PHE A 326 13.06 -18.45 1.14
C PHE A 326 12.75 -18.80 -0.32
N TRP A 327 13.72 -19.36 -1.07
CA TRP A 327 13.54 -19.73 -2.47
C TRP A 327 12.41 -20.72 -2.71
N SER A 328 12.29 -21.78 -1.89
CA SER A 328 11.21 -22.77 -2.05
C SER A 328 9.81 -22.16 -1.93
N HIS A 329 9.69 -20.98 -1.30
CA HIS A 329 8.42 -20.29 -1.13
C HIS A 329 8.18 -19.20 -2.17
N VAL A 330 9.22 -18.41 -2.51
CA VAL A 330 9.08 -17.25 -3.42
C VAL A 330 9.21 -17.59 -4.90
N GLU A 331 9.88 -18.70 -5.24
CA GLU A 331 10.16 -19.05 -6.62
C GLU A 331 8.86 -19.28 -7.42
N GLY A 332 8.90 -18.91 -8.71
CA GLY A 332 7.79 -19.03 -9.63
C GLY A 332 6.70 -17.95 -9.51
N TYR A 333 6.77 -17.05 -8.52
CA TYR A 333 5.84 -15.93 -8.43
C TYR A 333 6.15 -14.89 -9.51
N LYS A 334 5.17 -14.59 -10.38
CA LYS A 334 5.34 -13.63 -11.48
C LYS A 334 4.44 -12.41 -11.28
N GLY A 335 4.87 -11.52 -10.40
CA GLY A 335 4.20 -10.24 -10.15
C GLY A 335 4.94 -9.41 -9.10
N PRO A 336 4.41 -8.21 -8.78
CA PRO A 336 5.00 -7.35 -7.76
C PRO A 336 5.08 -8.02 -6.39
N LEU A 337 6.20 -7.80 -5.68
CA LEU A 337 6.43 -8.34 -4.33
C LEU A 337 6.80 -7.21 -3.37
N LEU A 338 6.30 -7.30 -2.14
CA LEU A 338 6.76 -6.48 -1.03
C LEU A 338 7.51 -7.37 -0.04
N ILE A 339 8.80 -7.13 0.13
CA ILE A 339 9.59 -7.72 1.23
C ILE A 339 9.68 -6.71 2.37
N LEU A 340 9.44 -7.18 3.60
CA LEU A 340 9.61 -6.42 4.83
C LEU A 340 10.59 -7.14 5.74
N VAL A 341 11.49 -6.38 6.35
CA VAL A 341 12.50 -6.92 7.27
C VAL A 341 12.44 -6.11 8.55
N ALA A 342 12.15 -6.78 9.65
CA ALA A 342 12.24 -6.23 11.00
C ALA A 342 13.59 -6.63 11.59
N ALA A 343 14.38 -5.65 12.01
CA ALA A 343 15.71 -5.88 12.57
C ALA A 343 15.98 -4.97 13.76
N SER A 344 17.01 -5.32 14.53
CA SER A 344 17.50 -4.51 15.63
C SER A 344 19.00 -4.31 15.54
N SER A 345 19.44 -3.08 15.73
CA SER A 345 20.84 -2.71 15.89
C SER A 345 21.10 -2.43 17.37
N GLY A 346 22.10 -3.09 17.95
CA GLY A 346 22.56 -2.79 19.31
C GLY A 346 23.54 -1.63 19.29
N ASP A 347 23.36 -0.65 20.18
CA ASP A 347 24.36 0.40 20.38
C ASP A 347 25.50 -0.17 21.24
N GLY A 348 26.70 -0.25 20.68
CA GLY A 348 27.89 -0.80 21.36
C GLY A 348 28.50 0.14 22.42
N HIS A 349 27.91 1.32 22.61
CA HIS A 349 28.42 2.33 23.54
C HIS A 349 27.30 2.80 24.48
N GLU A 350 27.60 2.68 25.79
CA GLU A 350 26.84 3.18 26.95
C GLU A 350 25.57 2.41 27.36
N GLY A 351 25.75 1.46 28.30
CA GLY A 351 25.02 1.34 29.57
C GLY A 351 23.50 1.09 29.61
N ASN A 352 22.72 1.41 28.57
CA ASN A 352 21.28 1.23 28.49
C ASN A 352 20.94 0.58 27.14
N SER A 353 21.01 -0.75 27.09
CA SER A 353 20.72 -1.54 25.89
C SER A 353 19.22 -1.58 25.60
N TYR A 354 18.65 -0.48 25.12
CA TYR A 354 17.40 -0.53 24.36
C TYR A 354 17.75 -1.02 22.95
N ASN A 355 17.43 -2.27 22.64
CA ASN A 355 17.52 -2.77 21.26
C ASN A 355 16.57 -1.95 20.38
N ARG A 356 17.12 -0.99 19.63
CA ARG A 356 16.38 -0.16 18.69
C ARG A 356 15.87 -1.05 17.56
N LYS A 357 14.57 -1.34 17.57
CA LYS A 357 13.89 -2.13 16.54
C LYS A 357 13.38 -1.21 15.45
N TRP A 358 13.61 -1.60 14.21
CA TRP A 358 13.18 -0.87 13.04
C TRP A 358 12.75 -1.82 11.94
N VAL A 359 12.00 -1.28 10.99
CA VAL A 359 11.44 -2.03 9.87
C VAL A 359 11.75 -1.28 8.60
N ILE A 360 12.35 -1.99 7.63
CA ILE A 360 12.52 -1.51 6.27
C ILE A 360 11.80 -2.44 5.30
N GLY A 361 11.60 -1.98 4.08
CA GLY A 361 10.99 -2.78 3.03
C GLY A 361 11.49 -2.45 1.64
N ALA A 362 11.25 -3.37 0.71
CA ALA A 362 11.45 -3.13 -0.71
C ALA A 362 10.22 -3.63 -1.49
N LEU A 363 9.66 -2.76 -2.32
CA LEU A 363 8.63 -3.09 -3.29
C LEU A 363 9.30 -3.30 -4.65
N THR A 364 9.10 -4.48 -5.24
CA THR A 364 9.59 -4.83 -6.57
C THR A 364 8.41 -4.93 -7.54
N ASP A 365 8.64 -4.64 -8.82
CA ASP A 365 7.64 -4.78 -9.88
C ASP A 365 7.50 -6.22 -10.41
N GLN A 366 8.45 -7.07 -10.08
CA GLN A 366 8.51 -8.48 -10.48
C GLN A 366 8.96 -9.39 -9.35
N GLY A 367 8.79 -10.70 -9.55
CA GLY A 367 9.20 -11.73 -8.60
C GLY A 367 10.73 -11.86 -8.49
N PHE A 368 11.17 -12.56 -7.45
CA PHE A 368 12.59 -12.86 -7.28
C PHE A 368 13.08 -13.87 -8.32
N GLU A 369 14.28 -13.64 -8.83
CA GLU A 369 15.00 -14.50 -9.78
C GLU A 369 16.36 -14.87 -9.21
N ASN A 370 16.73 -16.15 -9.27
CA ASN A 370 18.05 -16.58 -8.83
C ASN A 370 19.09 -16.21 -9.90
N LYS A 371 19.75 -15.07 -9.71
CA LYS A 371 20.72 -14.49 -10.62
C LYS A 371 21.94 -14.00 -9.87
N ASP A 372 23.09 -14.20 -10.47
CA ASP A 372 24.38 -13.72 -9.98
C ASP A 372 24.73 -12.29 -10.47
N VAL A 373 23.72 -11.57 -10.96
CA VAL A 373 23.74 -10.18 -11.43
C VAL A 373 22.46 -9.46 -11.01
N PHE A 374 22.51 -8.13 -10.92
CA PHE A 374 21.32 -7.33 -10.62
C PHE A 374 20.26 -7.43 -11.74
N TYR A 375 19.00 -7.36 -11.34
CA TYR A 375 17.84 -7.38 -12.23
C TYR A 375 16.71 -6.51 -11.66
N GLY A 376 15.60 -6.42 -12.41
CA GLY A 376 14.44 -5.59 -12.09
C GLY A 376 14.39 -4.31 -12.92
N ASN A 377 13.20 -3.72 -13.00
CA ASN A 377 12.91 -2.61 -13.92
C ASN A 377 12.48 -1.37 -13.14
N SER A 378 11.80 -1.59 -12.02
CA SER A 378 11.28 -0.57 -11.13
C SER A 378 11.12 -1.14 -9.72
N GLY A 379 11.02 -0.25 -8.74
CA GLY A 379 10.81 -0.62 -7.35
C GLY A 379 11.14 0.53 -6.41
N CYS A 380 10.77 0.41 -5.14
CA CYS A 380 11.03 1.42 -4.12
C CYS A 380 11.55 0.79 -2.85
N LEU A 381 12.47 1.48 -2.18
CA LEU A 381 12.82 1.16 -0.81
C LEU A 381 11.96 1.95 0.14
N TYR A 382 11.73 1.39 1.32
CA TYR A 382 10.96 2.01 2.38
C TYR A 382 11.72 1.92 3.69
N SER A 383 11.73 3.02 4.43
CA SER A 383 11.80 2.98 5.88
C SER A 383 10.37 2.95 6.38
N ILE A 384 9.97 1.93 7.15
CA ILE A 384 8.58 1.70 7.55
C ILE A 384 8.37 2.12 9.00
N SER A 385 9.33 1.81 9.87
CA SER A 385 9.26 2.09 11.30
C SER A 385 10.68 2.26 11.85
N PRO A 386 10.93 3.21 12.77
CA PRO A 386 9.95 4.09 13.42
C PRO A 386 9.49 5.30 12.59
N VAL A 387 10.20 5.70 11.54
CA VAL A 387 9.84 6.84 10.68
C VAL A 387 9.58 6.37 9.26
N PHE A 388 8.41 6.68 8.72
CA PHE A 388 8.06 6.30 7.36
C PHE A 388 8.77 7.15 6.31
N HIS A 389 9.51 6.55 5.39
CA HIS A 389 10.07 7.23 4.22
C HIS A 389 10.01 6.32 3.00
N VAL A 390 9.80 6.91 1.83
CA VAL A 390 9.85 6.22 0.54
C VAL A 390 11.02 6.73 -0.28
N PHE A 391 11.77 5.78 -0.87
CA PHE A 391 12.92 6.04 -1.73
C PHE A 391 12.61 5.50 -3.12
N PRO A 392 11.99 6.32 -4.00
CA PRO A 392 11.73 5.94 -5.37
C PRO A 392 13.02 5.83 -6.19
N PRO A 393 12.98 5.16 -7.35
CA PRO A 393 14.15 5.02 -8.18
C PRO A 393 14.51 6.34 -8.85
N THR A 394 15.81 6.62 -8.99
CA THR A 394 16.30 7.87 -9.59
C THR A 394 16.39 7.81 -11.11
N GLY A 395 16.39 6.60 -11.68
CA GLY A 395 16.63 6.34 -13.10
C GLY A 395 18.10 6.40 -13.53
N LYS A 396 19.05 6.62 -12.60
CA LYS A 396 20.49 6.68 -12.92
C LYS A 396 21.13 5.30 -13.08
N GLU A 397 20.76 4.36 -12.21
CA GLU A 397 21.24 2.98 -12.22
C GLU A 397 20.04 2.01 -12.22
N LYS A 398 20.27 0.77 -12.67
CA LYS A 398 19.26 -0.29 -12.79
C LYS A 398 19.51 -1.45 -11.82
N ASN A 399 20.28 -1.19 -10.77
CA ASN A 399 20.65 -2.22 -9.79
C ASN A 399 19.56 -2.31 -8.72
N PHE A 400 18.38 -2.80 -9.10
CA PHE A 400 17.21 -2.85 -8.21
C PHE A 400 17.31 -4.01 -7.23
N VAL A 401 17.40 -5.24 -7.74
CA VAL A 401 17.41 -6.46 -6.94
C VAL A 401 18.58 -7.33 -7.34
N TYR A 402 19.28 -7.86 -6.35
CA TYR A 402 20.24 -8.93 -6.50
C TYR A 402 19.80 -10.09 -5.62
N SER A 403 19.78 -11.31 -6.14
CA SER A 403 19.48 -12.48 -5.32
C SER A 403 20.13 -13.71 -5.91
N HIS A 404 21.13 -14.23 -5.22
CA HIS A 404 21.95 -15.34 -5.69
C HIS A 404 21.99 -16.44 -4.65
N LEU A 405 21.67 -17.66 -5.06
CA LEU A 405 21.89 -18.89 -4.31
C LEU A 405 23.16 -19.59 -4.82
N HIS A 406 23.91 -20.23 -3.92
CA HIS A 406 25.08 -21.05 -4.24
C HIS A 406 24.86 -21.91 -5.50
N PRO A 407 25.81 -21.93 -6.46
CA PRO A 407 25.73 -22.80 -7.62
C PRO A 407 25.64 -24.28 -7.21
N THR A 408 24.71 -25.02 -7.78
CA THR A 408 24.65 -26.48 -7.66
C THR A 408 25.85 -27.10 -8.39
N GLY A 409 26.89 -27.41 -7.63
CA GLY A 409 28.14 -27.97 -8.13
C GLY A 409 29.33 -27.15 -7.62
N ARG A 410 30.13 -27.74 -6.73
CA ARG A 410 31.32 -27.09 -6.15
C ARG A 410 32.43 -26.96 -7.19
N VAL A 411 32.31 -26.00 -8.11
CA VAL A 411 33.46 -25.52 -8.88
C VAL A 411 34.09 -24.41 -8.06
N TYR A 412 35.33 -24.63 -7.61
CA TYR A 412 36.09 -23.62 -6.87
C TYR A 412 36.18 -22.34 -7.69
N GLN A 413 35.65 -21.24 -7.16
CA GLN A 413 35.82 -19.90 -7.72
C GLN A 413 36.73 -19.11 -6.78
N SER A 414 37.81 -18.54 -7.33
CA SER A 414 38.79 -17.76 -6.56
C SER A 414 38.19 -16.52 -5.89
N HIS A 415 37.04 -16.02 -6.39
CA HIS A 415 36.28 -14.92 -5.81
C HIS A 415 34.80 -15.31 -5.82
N PRO A 416 34.30 -15.97 -4.75
CA PRO A 416 32.90 -16.37 -4.68
C PRO A 416 32.01 -15.13 -4.67
N LYS A 417 30.93 -15.17 -5.46
CA LYS A 417 29.93 -14.10 -5.50
C LYS A 417 29.12 -14.10 -4.19
N PRO A 418 28.63 -12.93 -3.73
CA PRO A 418 27.91 -12.85 -2.47
C PRO A 418 26.61 -13.65 -2.55
N VAL A 419 26.33 -14.48 -1.54
CA VAL A 419 25.10 -15.27 -1.46
C VAL A 419 24.13 -14.57 -0.52
N GLY A 420 22.92 -14.30 -0.99
CA GLY A 420 21.96 -13.49 -0.25
C GLY A 420 20.96 -12.78 -1.16
N VAL A 421 20.24 -11.84 -0.56
CA VAL A 421 19.28 -10.94 -1.24
C VAL A 421 19.69 -9.50 -0.96
N ALA A 422 19.76 -8.68 -1.99
CA ALA A 422 20.21 -7.31 -1.87
C ALA A 422 19.42 -6.34 -2.76
N PHE A 423 19.44 -5.07 -2.37
CA PHE A 423 18.75 -3.99 -3.08
C PHE A 423 19.66 -2.78 -3.19
N GLY A 424 19.71 -2.16 -4.37
CA GLY A 424 20.45 -0.91 -4.61
C GLY A 424 21.98 -1.06 -4.56
N GLY A 425 22.69 -0.07 -5.08
CA GLY A 425 24.16 -0.04 -5.06
C GLY A 425 24.82 -0.98 -6.07
N THR A 426 25.98 -1.52 -5.72
CA THR A 426 26.79 -2.41 -6.57
C THR A 426 27.23 -3.64 -5.78
N LEU A 427 27.69 -4.70 -6.45
CA LEU A 427 28.13 -5.93 -5.79
C LEU A 427 29.21 -5.63 -4.72
N GLY A 428 28.95 -6.06 -3.48
CA GLY A 428 29.76 -5.80 -2.28
C GLY A 428 29.51 -4.45 -1.60
N ASN A 429 28.80 -3.54 -2.26
CA ASN A 429 28.43 -2.21 -1.77
C ASN A 429 26.93 -1.97 -1.98
N GLU A 430 26.12 -2.94 -1.59
CA GLU A 430 24.67 -2.87 -1.72
C GLU A 430 24.07 -1.97 -0.67
N ARG A 431 22.97 -1.28 -1.01
CA ARG A 431 22.29 -0.37 -0.08
C ARG A 431 21.69 -1.13 1.09
N ILE A 432 21.08 -2.27 0.79
CA ILE A 432 20.58 -3.27 1.73
C ILE A 432 21.11 -4.63 1.28
N PHE A 433 21.71 -5.39 2.20
CA PHE A 433 22.13 -6.77 1.96
C PHE A 433 21.61 -7.67 3.08
N ILE A 434 20.98 -8.79 2.73
CA ILE A 434 20.47 -9.82 3.65
C ILE A 434 21.31 -11.08 3.40
N ASP A 435 21.87 -11.63 4.48
CA ASP A 435 22.72 -12.81 4.41
C ASP A 435 21.97 -14.11 4.06
N GLU A 436 22.73 -15.17 3.78
CA GLU A 436 22.16 -16.46 3.40
C GLU A 436 21.33 -17.11 4.51
N ASP A 437 21.62 -16.80 5.77
CA ASP A 437 20.95 -17.40 6.94
C ASP A 437 19.70 -16.62 7.37
N PHE A 438 19.46 -15.44 6.79
CA PHE A 438 18.45 -14.46 7.23
C PHE A 438 18.64 -14.14 8.73
N ALA A 439 19.90 -14.09 9.16
CA ALA A 439 20.30 -13.81 10.54
C ALA A 439 20.78 -12.37 10.68
N LYS A 440 21.53 -11.88 9.68
CA LYS A 440 22.07 -10.53 9.65
C LYS A 440 21.68 -9.80 8.38
N MET A 441 21.58 -8.49 8.51
CA MET A 441 21.48 -7.58 7.39
C MET A 441 22.45 -6.42 7.55
N THR A 442 22.91 -5.91 6.42
CA THR A 442 23.79 -4.75 6.34
C THR A 442 23.04 -3.63 5.63
N VAL A 443 22.93 -2.47 6.29
CA VAL A 443 22.40 -1.24 5.70
C VAL A 443 23.54 -0.25 5.55
N ARG A 444 23.79 0.21 4.33
CA ARG A 444 24.87 1.16 4.05
C ARG A 444 24.32 2.53 3.71
N HIS A 445 25.14 3.58 3.77
CA HIS A 445 24.75 4.97 3.47
C HIS A 445 24.41 5.19 1.99
N HIS A 446 23.56 6.17 1.66
CA HIS A 446 22.98 6.31 0.31
C HIS A 446 24.01 6.73 -0.74
N ALA A 447 25.16 7.25 -0.32
CA ALA A 447 26.22 7.70 -1.24
C ALA A 447 26.76 6.58 -2.14
N ILE A 448 26.62 5.31 -1.73
CA ILE A 448 27.06 4.16 -2.54
C ILE A 448 25.99 3.69 -3.54
N ASP A 449 24.77 4.22 -3.42
CA ASP A 449 23.60 3.79 -4.18
C ASP A 449 23.08 4.94 -5.04
N LYS A 450 23.06 4.72 -6.36
CA LYS A 450 22.43 5.66 -7.29
C LYS A 450 21.14 5.10 -7.87
N THR A 451 20.73 3.88 -7.53
CA THR A 451 19.46 3.30 -7.98
C THR A 451 18.30 4.03 -7.32
N TYR A 452 18.34 4.23 -6.00
CA TYR A 452 17.26 4.85 -5.23
C TYR A 452 17.57 6.28 -4.77
N LYS A 453 16.53 7.05 -4.45
CA LYS A 453 16.66 8.43 -3.95
C LYS A 453 17.52 8.47 -2.68
N SER A 454 18.35 9.50 -2.56
CA SER A 454 19.17 9.77 -1.38
C SER A 454 18.35 9.93 -0.10
N GLY A 455 18.90 9.47 1.02
CA GLY A 455 18.36 9.66 2.37
C GLY A 455 18.84 8.58 3.33
N SER A 456 18.29 8.51 4.53
CA SER A 456 18.65 7.48 5.53
C SER A 456 17.53 6.46 5.65
N LEU A 457 17.86 5.17 5.61
CA LEU A 457 16.89 4.08 5.79
C LEU A 457 16.57 3.84 7.26
N LEU A 458 17.50 4.23 8.14
CA LEU A 458 17.40 4.10 9.59
C LEU A 458 17.47 5.51 10.22
N PRO A 459 16.79 5.76 11.34
CA PRO A 459 17.04 6.94 12.14
C PRO A 459 18.50 6.97 12.59
N ASP A 460 19.09 8.16 12.62
CA ASP A 460 20.49 8.39 13.04
C ASP A 460 21.54 7.60 12.23
N GLN A 461 21.20 7.17 11.00
CA GLN A 461 22.14 6.45 10.14
C GLN A 461 23.35 7.32 9.78
N GLY A 462 24.53 6.91 10.26
CA GLY A 462 25.81 7.52 9.88
C GLY A 462 26.31 7.10 8.48
N PHE A 463 27.56 7.45 8.19
CA PHE A 463 28.22 7.07 6.93
C PHE A 463 28.71 5.62 6.89
N LEU A 464 28.88 4.99 8.07
CA LEU A 464 29.37 3.63 8.18
C LEU A 464 28.24 2.61 7.93
N PRO A 465 28.58 1.40 7.44
CA PRO A 465 27.64 0.29 7.37
C PRO A 465 27.11 -0.07 8.76
N VAL A 466 25.79 -0.25 8.86
CA VAL A 466 25.12 -0.72 10.07
C VAL A 466 24.79 -2.19 9.86
N GLU A 467 25.39 -3.06 10.69
CA GLU A 467 24.99 -4.46 10.79
C GLU A 467 23.87 -4.60 11.81
N ALA A 468 22.82 -5.35 11.47
CA ALA A 468 21.69 -5.56 12.34
C ALA A 468 21.23 -7.02 12.34
N LEU A 469 20.69 -7.45 13.47
CA LEU A 469 20.14 -8.78 13.64
C LEU A 469 18.69 -8.80 13.16
N ILE A 470 18.40 -9.72 12.25
CA ILE A 470 17.06 -9.89 11.70
C ILE A 470 16.19 -10.63 12.72
N SER A 471 15.04 -10.03 13.02
CA SER A 471 14.01 -10.62 13.88
C SER A 471 12.94 -11.36 13.07
N GLU A 472 12.47 -10.78 11.97
CA GLU A 472 11.44 -11.37 11.12
C GLU A 472 11.59 -10.85 9.69
N VAL A 473 11.26 -11.70 8.72
CA VAL A 473 11.16 -11.36 7.29
C VAL A 473 9.81 -11.82 6.76
N GLU A 474 9.12 -10.92 6.06
CA GLU A 474 7.86 -11.21 5.38
C GLU A 474 7.95 -10.86 3.90
N VAL A 475 7.34 -11.69 3.05
CA VAL A 475 7.19 -11.43 1.61
C VAL A 475 5.73 -11.55 1.24
N TRP A 476 5.19 -10.49 0.67
CA TRP A 476 3.80 -10.35 0.28
C TRP A 476 3.67 -10.24 -1.24
N GLY A 477 2.80 -11.05 -1.82
CA GLY A 477 2.46 -11.08 -3.23
C GLY A 477 1.39 -10.04 -3.58
N LEU A 478 1.73 -9.13 -4.48
CA LEU A 478 0.88 -8.01 -4.89
C LEU A 478 0.56 -8.02 -6.41
N GLY A 479 0.65 -9.20 -7.03
CA GLY A 479 0.26 -9.47 -8.43
C GLY A 479 -1.14 -10.06 -8.59
N GLY A 480 -1.92 -10.15 -7.51
CA GLY A 480 -3.29 -10.67 -7.54
C GLY A 480 -3.41 -12.18 -7.81
N LYS A 481 -4.62 -12.61 -8.14
CA LYS A 481 -4.97 -14.03 -8.32
C LYS A 481 -4.22 -14.70 -9.47
N ASP A 482 -3.96 -13.97 -10.55
CA ASP A 482 -3.29 -14.51 -11.72
C ASP A 482 -1.84 -14.89 -11.42
N ALA A 483 -1.10 -14.01 -10.74
CA ALA A 483 0.26 -14.29 -10.30
C ALA A 483 0.32 -15.49 -9.34
N LYS A 484 -0.65 -15.60 -8.42
CA LYS A 484 -0.77 -16.75 -7.49
C LYS A 484 -1.07 -18.05 -8.23
N ASN A 485 -1.95 -18.04 -9.23
CA ASN A 485 -2.25 -19.21 -10.07
C ASN A 485 -1.02 -19.68 -10.85
N VAL A 486 -0.25 -18.74 -11.42
CA VAL A 486 1.01 -19.04 -12.10
C VAL A 486 1.99 -19.70 -11.13
N GLN A 487 2.17 -19.14 -9.94
CA GLN A 487 3.05 -19.73 -8.93
C GLN A 487 2.60 -21.14 -8.51
N ASN A 488 1.31 -21.34 -8.28
CA ASN A 488 0.77 -22.66 -7.92
C ASN A 488 1.01 -23.70 -9.01
N SER A 489 0.86 -23.31 -10.29
CA SER A 489 1.16 -24.20 -11.42
C SER A 489 2.65 -24.54 -11.50
N TYR A 490 3.51 -23.59 -11.17
CA TYR A 490 4.97 -23.77 -11.11
C TYR A 490 5.34 -24.74 -9.98
N LYS A 491 4.84 -24.52 -8.76
CA LYS A 491 5.10 -25.38 -7.60
C LYS A 491 4.64 -26.82 -7.83
N LYS A 492 3.43 -27.01 -8.38
CA LYS A 492 2.93 -28.35 -8.75
C LYS A 492 3.84 -29.05 -9.76
N ARG A 493 4.41 -28.31 -10.71
CA ARG A 493 5.34 -28.88 -11.70
C ARG A 493 6.65 -29.31 -11.05
N GLU A 494 7.21 -28.48 -10.17
CA GLU A 494 8.43 -28.82 -9.43
C GLU A 494 8.22 -29.99 -8.46
N GLU A 495 7.07 -30.07 -7.80
CA GLU A 495 6.68 -31.22 -6.98
C GLU A 495 6.61 -32.50 -7.81
N LEU A 496 5.96 -32.46 -8.99
CA LEU A 496 5.91 -33.60 -9.91
C LEU A 496 7.30 -34.03 -10.38
N PHE A 497 8.18 -33.09 -10.72
CA PHE A 497 9.56 -33.41 -11.09
C PHE A 497 10.37 -33.99 -9.92
N THR A 498 10.17 -33.46 -8.72
CA THR A 498 10.82 -33.94 -7.51
C THR A 498 10.34 -35.35 -7.15
N GLU A 499 9.03 -35.62 -7.27
CA GLU A 499 8.47 -36.95 -7.10
C GLU A 499 8.98 -37.93 -8.16
N GLN A 500 9.05 -37.52 -9.43
CA GLN A 500 9.61 -38.34 -10.49
C GLN A 500 11.09 -38.68 -10.19
N ARG A 501 11.89 -37.69 -9.76
CA ARG A 501 13.28 -37.90 -9.35
C ARG A 501 13.41 -38.82 -8.14
N ARG A 502 12.49 -38.73 -7.17
CA ARG A 502 12.45 -39.60 -5.98
C ARG A 502 11.96 -41.03 -6.31
N LYS A 503 11.10 -41.16 -7.32
CA LYS A 503 10.55 -42.43 -7.84
C LYS A 503 11.45 -43.06 -8.91
N ILE A 504 12.64 -42.53 -9.17
CA ILE A 504 13.64 -43.21 -10.01
C ILE A 504 13.96 -44.54 -9.33
N ASP A 505 13.44 -45.62 -9.92
CA ASP A 505 13.63 -46.98 -9.45
C ASP A 505 15.12 -47.31 -9.49
N LEU A 506 15.74 -47.47 -8.33
CA LEU A 506 17.09 -48.05 -8.21
C LEU A 506 17.20 -49.43 -8.89
N LYS A 507 16.05 -50.10 -9.13
CA LYS A 507 15.97 -51.35 -9.88
C LYS A 507 16.23 -51.18 -11.38
N THR A 508 15.87 -50.06 -11.98
CA THR A 508 16.17 -49.76 -13.39
C THR A 508 17.67 -49.55 -13.61
N PHE A 509 18.41 -49.17 -12.56
CA PHE A 509 19.88 -49.08 -12.56
C PHE A 509 20.58 -50.33 -12.03
N ALA A 510 19.84 -51.34 -11.53
CA ALA A 510 20.44 -52.58 -11.02
C ALA A 510 20.82 -53.57 -12.14
N ASN A 511 20.23 -53.42 -13.34
CA ASN A 511 20.67 -54.14 -14.52
C ASN A 511 21.72 -53.31 -15.27
N TRP A 512 22.99 -53.66 -15.08
CA TRP A 512 24.12 -53.12 -15.84
C TRP A 512 23.88 -53.14 -17.37
N GLU A 513 23.10 -54.13 -17.84
CA GLU A 513 22.66 -54.30 -19.23
C GLU A 513 21.99 -53.06 -19.84
N ASP A 514 21.22 -52.30 -19.07
CA ASP A 514 20.41 -51.16 -19.54
C ASP A 514 20.99 -49.79 -19.13
N SER A 515 22.20 -49.76 -18.56
CA SER A 515 22.85 -48.51 -18.14
C SER A 515 23.32 -47.68 -19.34
N PRO A 516 23.09 -46.36 -19.35
CA PRO A 516 23.62 -45.45 -20.37
C PRO A 516 25.15 -45.55 -20.53
N GLU A 517 25.86 -45.87 -19.45
CA GLU A 517 27.32 -46.05 -19.44
C GLU A 517 27.76 -47.32 -20.16
N LYS A 518 27.01 -48.43 -20.03
CA LYS A 518 27.25 -49.66 -20.81
C LYS A 518 26.93 -49.41 -22.29
N MET A 519 25.84 -48.70 -22.59
CA MET A 519 25.48 -48.35 -23.97
C MET A 519 26.57 -47.50 -24.65
N MET A 520 27.17 -46.55 -23.92
CA MET A 520 28.32 -45.78 -24.41
C MET A 520 29.59 -46.62 -24.54
N MET A 521 29.87 -47.53 -23.60
CA MET A 521 31.00 -48.46 -23.69
C MET A 521 30.86 -49.43 -24.87
N ASP A 522 29.68 -50.01 -25.09
CA ASP A 522 29.40 -50.92 -26.20
C ASP A 522 29.54 -50.20 -27.55
N MET A 523 29.10 -48.94 -27.67
CA MET A 523 29.32 -48.10 -28.86
C MET A 523 30.80 -47.78 -29.13
N ILE A 524 31.61 -47.66 -28.08
CA ILE A 524 33.06 -47.45 -28.21
C ILE A 524 33.78 -48.76 -28.55
N SER A 525 33.25 -49.88 -28.07
CA SER A 525 33.85 -51.21 -28.22
C SER A 525 33.63 -51.81 -29.61
N ASP A 526 32.46 -51.58 -30.21
CA ASP A 526 32.16 -52.07 -31.57
C ASP A 526 31.27 -51.09 -32.37
N PRO A 527 31.87 -50.07 -33.01
CA PRO A 527 31.13 -49.00 -33.68
C PRO A 527 30.36 -49.44 -34.94
N ASN A 528 30.48 -50.70 -35.38
CA ASN A 528 29.78 -51.24 -36.56
C ASN A 528 28.67 -52.24 -36.21
N ALA A 529 28.37 -52.45 -34.93
CA ALA A 529 27.33 -53.38 -34.51
C ALA A 529 25.93 -52.85 -34.88
N VAL A 530 25.33 -53.42 -35.94
CA VAL A 530 23.96 -53.10 -36.38
C VAL A 530 22.96 -53.68 -35.37
N ARG A 531 22.31 -52.82 -34.58
CA ARG A 531 21.09 -53.21 -33.86
C ARG A 531 19.87 -52.83 -34.70
N ARG A 532 19.11 -53.85 -35.12
CA ARG A 532 17.77 -53.68 -35.70
C ARG A 532 16.86 -53.08 -34.63
N GLU A 533 16.22 -51.96 -34.95
CA GLU A 533 15.04 -51.49 -34.22
C GLU A 533 13.92 -52.51 -34.41
N GLU A 534 13.58 -53.27 -33.36
CA GLU A 534 12.24 -53.82 -33.24
C GLU A 534 11.38 -52.80 -32.51
N ARG A 535 10.25 -52.48 -33.15
CA ARG A 535 9.27 -51.45 -32.79
C ARG A 535 8.60 -51.65 -31.44
#